data_AF-G7LGA6-F1
#
_entry.id   AF-G7LGA6-F1
#
_cell.length_a   1.000
_cell.length_b   1.000
_cell.length_c   1.000
_cell.angle_alpha   90.00
_cell.angle_beta   90.00
_cell.angle_gamma   90.00
#
_symmetry.space_group_name_H-M   'P 1'
#
loop_
_entity.id
_entity.type
_entity.pdbx_description
1 polymer ?
#
loop_
_entity_poly.entity_id
_entity_poly.type
_entity_poly.pdbx_seq_one_letter_code
_entity_poly.pdbx_strand_id
1 'polypeptide(L)'
;MSSATHIITLTTRFQFHDVLNKISQILQKARKDLSPVVQDIKQYNDHLDHPREEINSLIEENDAGESACKCSSENDSYVVDENQSLIVNDVEETLYKPREILELLNHENRPRDLWRKIGKELAQGHSLLDSNTKLLIRLQKIFDVLEDNPTIMECFMDIALFPEDHRIPVAALVDMWAELYRLDDNGIQAMEIINKLGIMNLANVIIPRKNASDTDDNNYNNHFIILHDILRELGIYQSTKEPFEQRKRLIIDINKNKSGLAEKQQGLMTCILSKFMRLCVKRNPQQLTARILSVSADETCAFDWSQMQPAQVEVLILNIHTKQYSLPEWIAKMSKLRVLIITNYGFHPSKLNNIELLGSLQNLERIRLERISVPSFGTLKNLKKLSLYMCNTILAFEKGSILISDAFANLEELNIDYCKDLVVFPTGICDIISLKKLNVTNCHKLFSLPQDIGKLENLELLSLSSCTDLEAIPTSIGKLLNLRHLDISNCISLSSLPEEFGNLCNLRNLYMASCAGIELPFSVFNLQNLKTITCDEETAATWEDFQHMLPNMKIEVLHVDVNLNWLL
;
A
#
# COMPACT_ATOMS: atom_id res chain seq x y z
N MET A 1 -7.68 -39.20 -28.57
CA MET A 1 -7.82 -39.15 -27.10
C MET A 1 -6.97 -40.27 -26.51
N SER A 2 -5.75 -39.98 -26.03
CA SER A 2 -4.97 -40.86 -25.11
C SER A 2 -3.58 -40.30 -24.71
N SER A 3 -3.09 -39.18 -25.27
CA SER A 3 -1.70 -38.71 -24.98
C SER A 3 -1.58 -37.41 -24.19
N ALA A 4 -2.66 -36.65 -23.96
CA ALA A 4 -2.58 -35.37 -23.23
C ALA A 4 -2.58 -35.52 -21.69
N THR A 5 -3.03 -36.65 -21.16
CA THR A 5 -3.21 -36.83 -19.70
C THR A 5 -1.94 -37.30 -18.97
N HIS A 6 -0.88 -37.67 -19.69
CA HIS A 6 0.38 -38.13 -19.08
C HIS A 6 1.47 -37.06 -18.98
N ILE A 7 1.37 -35.95 -19.74
CA ILE A 7 2.39 -34.89 -19.73
C ILE A 7 2.17 -33.91 -18.56
N ILE A 8 0.92 -33.64 -18.17
CA ILE A 8 0.58 -32.72 -17.05
C ILE A 8 0.95 -33.33 -15.68
N THR A 9 1.01 -34.66 -15.57
CA THR A 9 1.37 -35.35 -14.31
C THR A 9 2.88 -35.48 -14.09
N LEU A 10 3.70 -35.29 -15.13
CA LEU A 10 5.16 -35.42 -15.07
C LEU A 10 5.85 -34.07 -14.83
N THR A 11 5.35 -32.95 -15.38
CA THR A 11 5.89 -31.60 -15.13
C THR A 11 5.66 -31.11 -13.70
N THR A 12 4.53 -31.45 -13.08
CA THR A 12 4.24 -31.11 -11.67
C THR A 12 5.05 -31.92 -10.66
N ARG A 13 5.59 -33.08 -11.06
CA ARG A 13 6.47 -33.90 -10.20
C ARG A 13 7.95 -33.49 -10.26
N PHE A 14 8.41 -32.96 -11.40
CA PHE A 14 9.81 -32.53 -11.57
C PHE A 14 10.08 -31.20 -10.83
N GLN A 15 9.17 -30.22 -10.86
CA GLN A 15 9.34 -28.96 -10.12
C GLN A 15 9.31 -29.14 -8.59
N PHE A 16 8.51 -30.07 -8.06
CA PHE A 16 8.46 -30.33 -6.61
C PHE A 16 9.72 -31.04 -6.08
N HIS A 17 10.36 -31.88 -6.88
CA HIS A 17 11.59 -32.58 -6.48
C HIS A 17 12.80 -31.64 -6.50
N ASP A 18 12.86 -30.72 -7.47
CA ASP A 18 13.93 -29.72 -7.56
C ASP A 18 13.82 -28.63 -6.49
N VAL A 19 12.59 -28.22 -6.12
CA VAL A 19 12.35 -27.31 -4.99
C VAL A 19 12.74 -27.97 -3.66
N LEU A 20 12.39 -29.23 -3.44
CA LEU A 20 12.78 -29.96 -2.22
C LEU A 20 14.30 -30.25 -2.15
N ASN A 21 14.96 -30.50 -3.28
CA ASN A 21 16.42 -30.67 -3.33
C ASN A 21 17.15 -29.34 -3.14
N LYS A 22 16.64 -28.22 -3.67
CA LYS A 22 17.18 -26.87 -3.40
C LYS A 22 16.98 -26.46 -1.95
N ILE A 23 15.79 -26.68 -1.37
CA ILE A 23 15.55 -26.45 0.06
C ILE A 23 16.49 -27.32 0.91
N SER A 24 16.72 -28.59 0.53
CA SER A 24 17.68 -29.46 1.23
C SER A 24 19.14 -29.02 1.09
N GLN A 25 19.53 -28.42 -0.04
CA GLN A 25 20.88 -27.85 -0.25
C GLN A 25 21.07 -26.53 0.50
N ILE A 26 20.05 -25.68 0.53
CA ILE A 26 20.01 -24.42 1.31
C ILE A 26 20.10 -24.75 2.81
N LEU A 27 19.38 -25.76 3.29
CA LEU A 27 19.45 -26.25 4.67
C LEU A 27 20.80 -26.90 5.02
N GLN A 28 21.47 -27.54 4.05
CA GLN A 28 22.84 -28.05 4.24
C GLN A 28 23.91 -26.93 4.25
N LYS A 29 23.71 -25.85 3.48
CA LYS A 29 24.57 -24.65 3.45
C LYS A 29 24.42 -23.79 4.71
N ALA A 30 23.18 -23.64 5.20
CA ALA A 30 22.85 -22.95 6.46
C ALA A 30 23.48 -23.59 7.71
N ARG A 31 24.02 -24.80 7.57
CA ARG A 31 24.69 -25.55 8.64
C ARG A 31 26.11 -25.05 8.97
N LYS A 32 26.69 -24.12 8.20
CA LYS A 32 28.09 -23.68 8.38
C LYS A 32 28.30 -22.17 8.54
N ASP A 33 27.48 -21.34 7.92
CA ASP A 33 27.49 -19.87 8.09
C ASP A 33 26.21 -19.27 7.46
N LEU A 34 25.62 -18.23 8.06
CA LEU A 34 24.30 -17.68 7.68
C LEU A 34 24.39 -16.49 6.70
N SER A 35 25.57 -15.88 6.52
CA SER A 35 25.78 -14.80 5.55
C SER A 35 25.49 -15.19 4.09
N PRO A 36 25.84 -16.39 3.60
CA PRO A 36 25.56 -16.79 2.21
C PRO A 36 24.09 -17.14 1.96
N VAL A 37 23.35 -17.53 3.01
CA VAL A 37 21.91 -17.89 2.89
C VAL A 37 21.04 -16.66 2.75
N VAL A 38 21.40 -15.56 3.43
CA VAL A 38 20.75 -14.25 3.24
C VAL A 38 21.00 -13.71 1.82
N GLN A 39 22.19 -13.95 1.25
CA GLN A 39 22.48 -13.63 -0.16
C GLN A 39 21.76 -14.56 -1.14
N ASP A 40 21.69 -15.87 -0.88
CA ASP A 40 20.99 -16.83 -1.74
C ASP A 40 19.45 -16.62 -1.69
N ILE A 41 18.88 -16.17 -0.56
CA ILE A 41 17.46 -15.78 -0.43
C ILE A 41 17.17 -14.47 -1.15
N LYS A 42 18.07 -13.47 -1.06
CA LYS A 42 18.00 -12.26 -1.91
C LYS A 42 18.01 -12.64 -3.38
N GLN A 43 18.94 -13.49 -3.80
CA GLN A 43 19.08 -13.95 -5.19
C GLN A 43 17.92 -14.84 -5.68
N TYR A 44 17.28 -15.60 -4.79
CA TYR A 44 16.09 -16.41 -5.10
C TYR A 44 14.84 -15.54 -5.22
N ASN A 45 14.70 -14.50 -4.38
CA ASN A 45 13.64 -13.52 -4.51
C ASN A 45 13.80 -12.66 -5.77
N ASP A 46 15.04 -12.39 -6.20
CA ASP A 46 15.34 -11.77 -7.51
C ASP A 46 14.96 -12.65 -8.72
N HIS A 47 14.58 -13.93 -8.50
CA HIS A 47 14.15 -14.87 -9.54
C HIS A 47 12.67 -15.25 -9.45
N LEU A 48 11.94 -14.71 -8.48
CA LEU A 48 10.50 -14.85 -8.33
C LEU A 48 9.80 -13.60 -8.89
N ASP A 49 9.96 -13.35 -10.18
CA ASP A 49 8.79 -13.30 -11.08
C ASP A 49 9.17 -13.31 -12.56
N HIS A 50 8.61 -14.29 -13.26
CA HIS A 50 8.28 -14.20 -14.68
C HIS A 50 6.95 -14.92 -14.88
N PRO A 51 5.82 -14.20 -14.99
CA PRO A 51 4.81 -14.56 -15.95
C PRO A 51 5.22 -13.93 -17.28
N ARG A 52 6.04 -14.62 -18.08
CA ARG A 52 6.27 -14.24 -19.48
C ARG A 52 5.61 -15.23 -20.42
N GLU A 53 4.50 -14.78 -21.00
CA GLU A 53 4.27 -14.94 -22.44
C GLU A 53 3.54 -13.74 -23.11
N GLU A 54 3.12 -12.71 -22.36
CA GLU A 54 2.45 -11.52 -22.96
C GLU A 54 3.29 -10.23 -22.95
N ILE A 55 4.47 -10.21 -22.31
CA ILE A 55 5.38 -9.04 -22.34
C ILE A 55 6.22 -9.00 -23.63
N ASN A 56 6.43 -10.15 -24.29
CA ASN A 56 7.18 -10.17 -25.55
C ASN A 56 6.41 -9.50 -26.70
N SER A 57 5.08 -9.42 -26.65
CA SER A 57 4.29 -8.69 -27.67
C SER A 57 4.28 -7.17 -27.47
N LEU A 58 4.65 -6.67 -26.29
CA LEU A 58 4.76 -5.24 -26.00
C LEU A 58 6.21 -4.71 -26.10
N ILE A 59 7.20 -5.60 -25.99
CA ILE A 59 8.62 -5.26 -26.15
C ILE A 59 9.06 -5.26 -27.63
N GLU A 60 8.35 -5.97 -28.52
CA GLU A 60 8.67 -5.97 -29.96
C GLU A 60 8.39 -4.64 -30.69
N GLU A 61 7.72 -3.66 -30.07
CA GLU A 61 7.44 -2.36 -30.69
C GLU A 61 8.38 -1.20 -30.28
N ASN A 62 9.29 -1.35 -29.31
CA ASN A 62 9.99 -0.17 -28.76
C ASN A 62 11.51 -0.18 -28.58
N ASP A 63 12.24 -1.27 -28.85
CA ASP A 63 13.71 -1.25 -28.71
C ASP A 63 14.45 -1.66 -29.98
N ALA A 64 14.73 -0.65 -30.81
CA ALA A 64 15.92 -0.62 -31.67
C ALA A 64 16.83 0.51 -31.17
N GLY A 65 17.90 0.17 -30.44
CA GLY A 65 18.93 1.14 -30.06
C GLY A 65 19.83 0.72 -28.90
N GLU A 66 20.83 -0.11 -29.19
CA GLU A 66 21.94 -0.49 -28.29
C GLU A 66 22.71 0.71 -27.71
N SER A 67 23.23 0.59 -26.47
CA SER A 67 24.68 0.37 -26.25
C SER A 67 25.12 0.28 -24.78
N ALA A 68 25.55 -0.94 -24.43
CA ALA A 68 26.65 -1.40 -23.57
C ALA A 68 27.30 -0.53 -22.46
N CYS A 69 27.22 -1.10 -21.26
CA CYS A 69 28.09 -0.96 -20.07
C CYS A 69 29.61 -1.12 -20.31
N LYS A 70 30.39 -0.49 -19.42
CA LYS A 70 31.67 -1.01 -18.90
C LYS A 70 32.06 -0.27 -17.60
N CYS A 71 32.16 -0.98 -16.48
CA CYS A 71 33.05 -0.62 -15.37
C CYS A 71 33.40 -1.85 -14.53
N SER A 72 34.66 -1.90 -14.08
CA SER A 72 35.24 -2.95 -13.24
C SER A 72 36.00 -2.31 -12.06
N SER A 73 35.84 -2.95 -10.90
CA SER A 73 36.79 -3.17 -9.78
C SER A 73 37.25 -2.03 -8.86
N GLU A 74 37.02 -2.27 -7.56
CA GLU A 74 37.98 -2.33 -6.41
C GLU A 74 37.87 -1.33 -5.23
N ASN A 75 37.70 -1.95 -4.04
CA ASN A 75 38.26 -1.71 -2.69
C ASN A 75 38.07 -0.40 -1.89
N ASP A 76 37.55 -0.55 -0.65
CA ASP A 76 38.20 -0.23 0.67
C ASP A 76 37.11 0.05 1.74
N SER A 77 36.97 -0.75 2.81
CA SER A 77 37.66 -0.81 4.13
C SER A 77 37.08 0.13 5.22
N TYR A 78 36.77 -0.47 6.39
CA TYR A 78 35.96 0.05 7.51
C TYR A 78 36.73 0.91 8.53
N VAL A 79 36.00 1.79 9.25
CA VAL A 79 36.28 2.21 10.65
C VAL A 79 34.96 2.26 11.45
N VAL A 80 34.95 1.72 12.67
CA VAL A 80 33.79 1.58 13.59
C VAL A 80 34.03 2.47 14.83
N ASP A 81 32.99 3.19 15.29
CA ASP A 81 33.02 4.08 16.46
C ASP A 81 32.10 3.56 17.61
N GLU A 82 32.50 3.84 18.86
CA GLU A 82 32.19 3.13 20.12
C GLU A 82 30.77 3.36 20.70
N ASN A 83 29.86 4.01 19.98
CA ASN A 83 28.49 4.25 20.46
C ASN A 83 27.50 3.08 20.23
N GLN A 84 27.96 1.97 19.62
CA GLN A 84 27.13 0.79 19.39
C GLN A 84 26.87 -0.04 20.66
N SER A 85 27.70 0.03 21.70
CA SER A 85 27.60 -0.92 22.84
C SER A 85 26.34 -0.76 23.71
N LEU A 86 25.74 0.43 23.74
CA LEU A 86 24.51 0.70 24.50
C LEU A 86 23.23 0.36 23.70
N ILE A 87 23.27 0.49 22.36
CA ILE A 87 22.16 0.12 21.47
C ILE A 87 22.15 -1.38 21.20
N VAL A 88 23.33 -2.02 21.16
CA VAL A 88 23.48 -3.46 20.92
C VAL A 88 22.85 -4.29 22.03
N ASN A 89 22.87 -3.85 23.30
CA ASN A 89 22.25 -4.64 24.37
C ASN A 89 20.71 -4.64 24.30
N ASP A 90 20.08 -3.51 23.94
CA ASP A 90 18.62 -3.44 23.74
C ASP A 90 18.19 -4.15 22.44
N VAL A 91 19.03 -4.10 21.40
CA VAL A 91 18.81 -4.80 20.12
C VAL A 91 19.05 -6.32 20.27
N GLU A 92 20.02 -6.76 21.07
CA GLU A 92 20.28 -8.17 21.35
C GLU A 92 19.13 -8.81 22.14
N GLU A 93 18.56 -8.13 23.13
CA GLU A 93 17.42 -8.66 23.90
C GLU A 93 16.13 -8.74 23.05
N THR A 94 15.98 -7.85 22.08
CA THR A 94 14.82 -7.80 21.16
C THR A 94 14.95 -8.77 19.98
N LEU A 95 16.16 -9.02 19.49
CA LEU A 95 16.45 -9.98 18.39
C LEU A 95 16.57 -11.43 18.86
N TYR A 96 16.83 -11.69 20.14
CA TYR A 96 16.97 -13.08 20.64
C TYR A 96 15.66 -13.88 20.51
N LYS A 97 14.50 -13.23 20.66
CA LYS A 97 13.18 -13.90 20.66
C LYS A 97 12.70 -14.33 19.26
N PRO A 98 12.82 -13.54 18.18
CA PRO A 98 12.50 -14.00 16.82
C PRO A 98 13.55 -14.97 16.24
N ARG A 99 14.83 -14.82 16.64
CA ARG A 99 15.93 -15.69 16.19
C ARG A 99 15.79 -17.11 16.76
N GLU A 100 15.37 -17.27 18.01
CA GLU A 100 14.96 -18.57 18.55
C GLU A 100 13.78 -19.16 17.77
N ILE A 101 12.79 -18.37 17.35
CA ILE A 101 11.63 -18.86 16.60
C ILE A 101 12.04 -19.35 15.20
N LEU A 102 12.95 -18.64 14.52
CA LEU A 102 13.51 -19.00 13.22
C LEU A 102 14.50 -20.19 13.32
N GLU A 103 15.32 -20.26 14.35
CA GLU A 103 16.19 -21.42 14.64
C GLU A 103 15.38 -22.66 15.06
N LEU A 104 14.22 -22.48 15.73
CA LEU A 104 13.31 -23.56 16.14
C LEU A 104 12.45 -24.12 15.00
N LEU A 105 12.22 -23.34 13.94
CA LEU A 105 11.68 -23.84 12.67
C LEU A 105 12.72 -24.70 11.92
N ASN A 106 14.00 -24.53 12.27
CA ASN A 106 15.13 -25.19 11.63
C ASN A 106 15.75 -26.35 12.44
N HIS A 107 15.23 -26.68 13.63
CA HIS A 107 15.82 -27.73 14.47
C HIS A 107 15.45 -29.17 14.03
N GLU A 108 16.41 -29.76 13.32
CA GLU A 108 16.89 -31.16 13.26
C GLU A 108 15.92 -32.30 13.69
N ASN A 109 15.74 -33.27 12.79
CA ASN A 109 15.11 -34.60 12.97
C ASN A 109 13.57 -34.73 12.95
N ARG A 110 12.91 -34.34 11.84
CA ARG A 110 11.63 -34.96 11.44
C ARG A 110 11.80 -35.74 10.12
N PRO A 111 11.22 -36.95 9.98
CA PRO A 111 11.38 -37.75 8.77
C PRO A 111 10.73 -37.05 7.57
N ARG A 112 11.30 -37.23 6.36
CA ARG A 112 10.75 -36.77 5.06
C ARG A 112 9.24 -37.01 4.90
N ASP A 113 8.70 -37.99 5.63
CA ASP A 113 7.28 -38.32 5.68
C ASP A 113 6.40 -37.24 6.30
N LEU A 114 6.90 -36.48 7.28
CA LEU A 114 6.18 -35.36 7.88
C LEU A 114 6.12 -34.17 6.91
N TRP A 115 7.22 -33.82 6.24
CA TRP A 115 7.23 -32.75 5.21
C TRP A 115 6.40 -33.13 3.99
N ARG A 116 6.42 -34.40 3.60
CA ARG A 116 5.52 -34.93 2.55
C ARG A 116 4.06 -34.97 3.00
N LYS A 117 3.78 -35.12 4.29
CA LYS A 117 2.44 -35.03 4.88
C LYS A 117 1.97 -33.57 4.93
N ILE A 118 2.79 -32.66 5.46
CA ILE A 118 2.54 -31.20 5.50
C ILE A 118 2.37 -30.66 4.08
N GLY A 119 3.24 -31.01 3.13
CA GLY A 119 3.11 -30.61 1.74
C GLY A 119 1.87 -31.19 1.05
N LYS A 120 1.40 -32.39 1.44
CA LYS A 120 0.12 -32.94 0.97
C LYS A 120 -1.08 -32.26 1.63
N GLU A 121 -0.98 -31.89 2.90
CA GLU A 121 -2.01 -31.17 3.66
C GLU A 121 -2.17 -29.75 3.12
N LEU A 122 -1.07 -29.03 2.88
CA LEU A 122 -1.04 -27.73 2.21
C LEU A 122 -1.56 -27.80 0.77
N ALA A 123 -1.17 -28.83 0.00
CA ALA A 123 -1.70 -29.07 -1.35
C ALA A 123 -3.17 -29.51 -1.39
N GLN A 124 -3.74 -29.86 -0.23
CA GLN A 124 -5.17 -30.12 -0.01
C GLN A 124 -5.90 -28.90 0.58
N GLY A 125 -5.18 -27.78 0.77
CA GLY A 125 -5.70 -26.56 1.35
C GLY A 125 -5.87 -26.61 2.87
N HIS A 126 -5.24 -27.50 3.63
CA HIS A 126 -5.33 -27.45 5.10
C HIS A 126 -4.47 -26.29 5.66
N SER A 127 -4.99 -25.54 6.65
CA SER A 127 -4.16 -24.55 7.38
C SER A 127 -3.01 -25.27 8.06
N LEU A 128 -1.82 -24.69 7.95
CA LEU A 128 -0.60 -25.21 8.55
C LEU A 128 -0.72 -25.23 10.09
N LEU A 129 -1.46 -24.27 10.65
CA LEU A 129 -1.65 -24.06 12.08
C LEU A 129 -2.62 -25.08 12.71
N ASP A 130 -3.68 -25.46 12.00
CA ASP A 130 -4.62 -26.50 12.45
C ASP A 130 -3.95 -27.88 12.55
N SER A 131 -3.01 -28.15 11.65
CA SER A 131 -2.35 -29.43 11.51
C SER A 131 -1.12 -29.57 12.42
N ASN A 132 -0.63 -28.46 12.99
CA ASN A 132 0.61 -28.41 13.77
C ASN A 132 0.47 -27.55 15.03
N THR A 133 -0.17 -28.11 16.05
CA THR A 133 -0.38 -27.48 17.36
C THR A 133 0.91 -26.98 18.02
N LYS A 134 2.05 -27.64 17.80
CA LYS A 134 3.35 -27.19 18.33
C LYS A 134 3.84 -25.90 17.66
N LEU A 135 3.65 -25.78 16.35
CA LEU A 135 3.98 -24.56 15.60
C LEU A 135 3.05 -23.42 16.01
N LEU A 136 1.75 -23.69 16.12
CA LEU A 136 0.76 -22.72 16.58
C LEU A 136 1.08 -22.19 18.00
N ILE A 137 1.38 -23.06 18.97
CA ILE A 137 1.76 -22.63 20.33
C ILE A 137 3.01 -21.75 20.31
N ARG A 138 3.99 -22.05 19.45
CA ARG A 138 5.21 -21.24 19.32
C ARG A 138 4.93 -19.88 18.71
N LEU A 139 4.15 -19.84 17.63
CA LEU A 139 3.76 -18.58 16.98
C LEU A 139 2.87 -17.72 17.89
N GLN A 140 2.02 -18.33 18.71
CA GLN A 140 1.22 -17.61 19.68
C GLN A 140 2.05 -16.85 20.72
N LYS A 141 3.29 -17.28 21.01
CA LYS A 141 4.21 -16.52 21.89
C LYS A 141 4.57 -15.14 21.34
N ILE A 142 4.37 -14.90 20.03
CA ILE A 142 4.50 -13.56 19.46
C ILE A 142 3.55 -12.59 20.18
N PHE A 143 2.36 -13.04 20.56
CA PHE A 143 1.40 -12.22 21.26
C PHE A 143 1.82 -11.90 22.70
N ASP A 144 2.56 -12.79 23.38
CA ASP A 144 3.14 -12.49 24.70
C ASP A 144 4.14 -11.32 24.62
N VAL A 145 4.84 -11.16 23.50
CA VAL A 145 5.77 -10.03 23.27
C VAL A 145 5.03 -8.75 22.90
N LEU A 146 3.85 -8.86 22.29
CA LEU A 146 3.02 -7.73 21.90
C LEU A 146 2.05 -7.29 23.01
N GLU A 147 1.94 -8.06 24.10
CA GLU A 147 1.00 -7.81 25.21
C GLU A 147 1.22 -6.45 25.88
N ASP A 148 2.47 -6.00 25.96
CA ASP A 148 2.85 -4.70 26.53
C ASP A 148 2.30 -3.50 25.73
N ASN A 149 1.83 -3.71 24.49
CA ASN A 149 1.19 -2.65 23.69
C ASN A 149 -0.03 -3.19 22.91
N PRO A 150 -1.25 -3.06 23.49
CA PRO A 150 -2.46 -3.65 22.90
C PRO A 150 -2.78 -3.06 21.52
N THR A 151 -2.42 -1.81 21.23
CA THR A 151 -2.66 -1.19 19.92
C THR A 151 -1.85 -1.88 18.83
N ILE A 152 -0.60 -2.25 19.08
CA ILE A 152 0.27 -2.92 18.10
C ILE A 152 -0.27 -4.30 17.76
N MET A 153 -0.75 -5.04 18.78
CA MET A 153 -1.41 -6.31 18.56
C MET A 153 -2.65 -6.14 17.67
N GLU A 154 -3.49 -5.16 17.96
CA GLU A 154 -4.68 -4.87 17.15
C GLU A 154 -4.33 -4.48 15.71
N CYS A 155 -3.29 -3.66 15.51
CA CYS A 155 -2.78 -3.27 14.20
C CYS A 155 -2.25 -4.48 13.41
N PHE A 156 -1.45 -5.36 14.02
CA PHE A 156 -0.98 -6.60 13.38
C PHE A 156 -2.15 -7.46 12.89
N MET A 157 -3.18 -7.58 13.72
CA MET A 157 -4.40 -8.33 13.41
C MET A 157 -5.21 -7.69 12.26
N ASP A 158 -5.18 -6.37 12.12
CA ASP A 158 -5.82 -5.66 11.01
C ASP A 158 -5.12 -5.90 9.67
N ILE A 159 -3.78 -6.03 9.65
CA ILE A 159 -3.02 -6.34 8.43
C ILE A 159 -3.46 -7.68 7.84
N ALA A 160 -3.79 -8.66 8.69
CA ALA A 160 -4.25 -9.98 8.26
C ALA A 160 -5.62 -9.99 7.54
N LEU A 161 -6.36 -8.87 7.54
CA LEU A 161 -7.66 -8.74 6.86
C LEU A 161 -7.55 -8.59 5.34
N PHE A 162 -6.36 -8.26 4.83
CA PHE A 162 -6.12 -8.12 3.40
C PHE A 162 -5.90 -9.50 2.75
N PRO A 163 -6.09 -9.63 1.43
CA PRO A 163 -5.83 -10.87 0.71
C PRO A 163 -4.37 -11.35 0.83
N GLU A 164 -4.17 -12.66 0.73
CA GLU A 164 -2.84 -13.30 0.72
C GLU A 164 -2.05 -12.91 -0.53
N ASP A 165 -0.71 -12.87 -0.45
CA ASP A 165 0.21 -12.53 -1.55
C ASP A 165 0.02 -11.15 -2.21
N HIS A 166 -0.77 -10.26 -1.62
CA HIS A 166 -0.99 -8.91 -2.16
C HIS A 166 -0.21 -7.87 -1.36
N ARG A 167 0.31 -6.87 -2.07
CA ARG A 167 0.90 -5.67 -1.46
C ARG A 167 -0.20 -4.87 -0.79
N ILE A 168 -0.08 -4.70 0.53
CA ILE A 168 -1.02 -3.91 1.33
C ILE A 168 -0.52 -2.47 1.34
N PRO A 169 -1.25 -1.50 0.77
CA PRO A 169 -0.83 -0.10 0.82
C PRO A 169 -0.80 0.38 2.27
N VAL A 170 0.33 0.92 2.73
CA VAL A 170 0.43 1.47 4.09
C VAL A 170 -0.58 2.59 4.29
N ALA A 171 -0.82 3.42 3.28
CA ALA A 171 -1.85 4.46 3.33
C ALA A 171 -3.25 3.92 3.68
N ALA A 172 -3.60 2.70 3.24
CA ALA A 172 -4.87 2.08 3.60
C ALA A 172 -4.92 1.73 5.11
N LEU A 173 -3.81 1.25 5.67
CA LEU A 173 -3.69 0.98 7.11
C LEU A 173 -3.73 2.26 7.94
N VAL A 174 -3.06 3.33 7.48
CA VAL A 174 -3.14 4.64 8.16
C VAL A 174 -4.57 5.14 8.21
N ASP A 175 -5.30 5.07 7.09
CA ASP A 175 -6.72 5.47 7.05
C ASP A 175 -7.58 4.65 8.01
N MET A 176 -7.33 3.34 8.12
CA MET A 176 -8.02 2.48 9.08
C MET A 176 -7.68 2.86 10.52
N TRP A 177 -6.41 3.04 10.85
CA TRP A 177 -5.94 3.20 12.23
C TRP A 177 -6.18 4.61 12.79
N ALA A 178 -6.20 5.63 11.93
CA ALA A 178 -6.65 6.98 12.31
C ALA A 178 -8.07 6.92 12.90
N GLU A 179 -8.99 6.22 12.23
CA GLU A 179 -10.38 6.12 12.70
C GLU A 179 -10.59 5.08 13.81
N LEU A 180 -9.88 3.95 13.75
CA LEU A 180 -10.06 2.84 14.69
C LEU A 180 -9.36 3.07 16.02
N TYR A 181 -8.17 3.68 16.02
CA TYR A 181 -7.34 3.80 17.22
C TYR A 181 -7.00 5.25 17.57
N ARG A 182 -7.52 6.22 16.80
CA ARG A 182 -7.25 7.65 16.98
C ARG A 182 -5.76 7.96 16.88
N LEU A 183 -5.06 7.25 15.99
CA LEU A 183 -3.70 7.62 15.60
C LEU A 183 -3.75 8.94 14.83
N ASP A 184 -2.59 9.59 14.69
CA ASP A 184 -2.49 10.87 13.99
C ASP A 184 -2.76 10.74 12.47
N ASP A 185 -3.37 11.78 11.92
CA ASP A 185 -3.76 11.84 10.50
C ASP A 185 -2.57 11.93 9.54
N ASN A 186 -1.41 12.34 10.04
CA ASN A 186 -0.16 12.39 9.29
C ASN A 186 0.62 11.07 9.30
N GLY A 187 0.09 10.01 9.92
CA GLY A 187 0.58 8.64 9.80
C GLY A 187 1.89 8.34 10.54
N ILE A 188 2.40 9.24 11.38
CA ILE A 188 3.65 9.05 12.13
C ILE A 188 3.50 7.88 13.12
N GLN A 189 2.48 7.88 13.98
CA GLN A 189 2.27 6.77 14.92
C GLN A 189 2.00 5.45 14.19
N ALA A 190 1.29 5.50 13.06
CA ALA A 190 1.07 4.32 12.25
C ALA A 190 2.39 3.75 11.69
N MET A 191 3.27 4.61 11.21
CA MET A 191 4.60 4.23 10.74
C MET A 191 5.51 3.71 11.86
N GLU A 192 5.46 4.30 13.06
CA GLU A 192 6.18 3.75 14.23
C GLU A 192 5.76 2.32 14.54
N ILE A 193 4.46 2.03 14.50
CA ILE A 193 3.92 0.68 14.68
C ILE A 193 4.42 -0.27 13.58
N ILE A 194 4.34 0.17 12.32
CA ILE A 194 4.78 -0.62 11.16
C ILE A 194 6.28 -0.91 11.23
N ASN A 195 7.10 0.08 11.56
CA ASN A 195 8.55 -0.07 11.73
C ASN A 195 8.86 -1.04 12.87
N LYS A 196 8.13 -0.98 13.99
CA LYS A 196 8.29 -1.94 15.08
C LYS A 196 7.95 -3.36 14.64
N LEU A 197 6.83 -3.55 13.94
CA LEU A 197 6.46 -4.85 13.37
C LEU A 197 7.52 -5.35 12.37
N GLY A 198 8.11 -4.45 11.58
CA GLY A 198 9.21 -4.73 10.67
C GLY A 198 10.48 -5.21 11.39
N ILE A 199 10.91 -4.49 12.44
CA ILE A 199 12.05 -4.88 13.29
C ILE A 199 11.84 -6.27 13.92
N MET A 200 10.59 -6.59 14.29
CA MET A 200 10.22 -7.89 14.82
C MET A 200 10.08 -8.99 13.75
N ASN A 201 10.30 -8.67 12.47
CA ASN A 201 10.06 -9.54 11.30
C ASN A 201 8.61 -10.07 11.21
N LEU A 202 7.64 -9.30 11.71
CA LEU A 202 6.21 -9.62 11.65
C LEU A 202 5.50 -9.01 10.42
N ALA A 203 6.15 -8.07 9.75
CA ALA A 203 5.68 -7.45 8.51
C ALA A 203 6.88 -7.09 7.64
N ASN A 204 6.81 -7.35 6.33
CA ASN A 204 7.85 -6.92 5.40
C ASN A 204 7.44 -5.60 4.75
N VAL A 205 8.15 -4.52 5.04
CA VAL A 205 7.89 -3.19 4.47
C VAL A 205 8.69 -3.03 3.19
N ILE A 206 8.00 -2.73 2.10
CA ILE A 206 8.58 -2.53 0.77
C ILE A 206 8.35 -1.09 0.35
N ILE A 207 9.41 -0.46 -0.12
CA ILE A 207 9.42 0.88 -0.69
C ILE A 207 9.86 0.70 -2.16
N PRO A 208 8.91 0.58 -3.11
CA PRO A 208 9.23 0.26 -4.50
C PRO A 208 10.02 1.37 -5.19
N ARG A 209 9.79 2.62 -4.79
CA ARG A 209 10.50 3.81 -5.26
C ARG A 209 10.73 4.72 -4.07
N LYS A 210 11.98 5.13 -3.85
CA LYS A 210 12.29 6.26 -2.96
C LYS A 210 12.01 7.53 -3.74
N ASN A 211 10.95 8.25 -3.37
CA ASN A 211 10.70 9.59 -3.87
C ASN A 211 11.49 10.61 -3.04
N ALA A 212 11.72 11.79 -3.62
CA ALA A 212 12.40 12.88 -2.93
C ALA A 212 11.71 13.25 -1.60
N SER A 213 10.37 13.22 -1.61
CA SER A 213 9.50 13.48 -0.47
C SER A 213 9.46 12.39 0.59
N ASP A 214 10.08 11.22 0.37
CA ASP A 214 10.16 10.13 1.36
C ASP A 214 11.12 10.42 2.52
N THR A 215 11.85 11.55 2.47
CA THR A 215 12.76 12.01 3.52
C THR A 215 12.03 12.73 4.67
N ASP A 216 10.80 13.23 4.44
CA ASP A 216 9.93 13.72 5.50
C ASP A 216 9.16 12.55 6.15
N ASP A 217 9.01 12.56 7.49
CA ASP A 217 8.31 11.55 8.31
C ASP A 217 6.84 11.25 7.90
N ASN A 218 6.30 11.96 6.90
CA ASN A 218 4.90 11.96 6.51
C ASN A 218 4.60 11.30 5.14
N ASN A 219 5.59 10.83 4.35
CA ASN A 219 5.32 10.28 3.02
C ASN A 219 5.35 8.74 2.96
N TYR A 220 4.27 8.13 3.46
CA TYR A 220 4.06 6.67 3.42
C TYR A 220 3.22 6.20 2.21
N ASN A 221 2.86 7.12 1.29
CA ASN A 221 1.94 6.81 0.18
C ASN A 221 2.48 5.73 -0.77
N ASN A 222 3.81 5.64 -0.92
CA ASN A 222 4.48 4.62 -1.72
C ASN A 222 4.90 3.37 -0.94
N HIS A 223 4.61 3.31 0.36
CA HIS A 223 5.02 2.18 1.20
C HIS A 223 3.98 1.06 1.13
N PHE A 224 4.45 -0.17 1.03
CA PHE A 224 3.62 -1.37 1.01
C PHE A 224 4.08 -2.35 2.08
N ILE A 225 3.14 -3.15 2.58
CA ILE A 225 3.43 -4.29 3.45
C ILE A 225 3.13 -5.58 2.71
N ILE A 226 4.06 -6.52 2.76
CA ILE A 226 3.81 -7.93 2.46
C ILE A 226 3.83 -8.69 3.78
N LEU A 227 2.70 -9.33 4.09
CA LEU A 227 2.58 -10.19 5.26
C LEU A 227 2.77 -11.63 4.83
N HIS A 228 3.69 -12.35 5.50
CA HIS A 228 3.90 -13.76 5.23
C HIS A 228 2.64 -14.58 5.56
N ASP A 229 2.30 -15.57 4.73
CA ASP A 229 1.09 -16.40 4.85
C ASP A 229 0.87 -17.00 6.24
N ILE A 230 1.92 -17.53 6.88
CA ILE A 230 1.86 -18.08 8.24
C ILE A 230 1.46 -17.02 9.27
N LEU A 231 1.97 -15.79 9.13
CA LEU A 231 1.64 -14.68 10.03
C LEU A 231 0.23 -14.16 9.77
N ARG A 232 -0.19 -14.14 8.51
CA ARG A 232 -1.57 -13.85 8.11
C ARG A 232 -2.53 -14.88 8.69
N GLU A 233 -2.24 -16.18 8.54
CA GLU A 233 -3.00 -17.27 9.15
C GLU A 233 -3.06 -17.13 10.67
N LEU A 234 -1.96 -16.75 11.32
CA LEU A 234 -1.91 -16.53 12.76
C LEU A 234 -2.87 -15.40 13.19
N GLY A 235 -2.87 -14.27 12.47
CA GLY A 235 -3.77 -13.16 12.72
C GLY A 235 -5.24 -13.52 12.51
N ILE A 236 -5.54 -14.31 11.47
CA ILE A 236 -6.89 -14.84 11.23
C ILE A 236 -7.28 -15.78 12.36
N TYR A 237 -6.43 -16.74 12.71
CA TYR A 237 -6.67 -17.71 13.78
C TYR A 237 -7.01 -17.01 15.10
N GLN A 238 -6.22 -16.01 15.48
CA GLN A 238 -6.41 -15.26 16.71
C GLN A 238 -7.75 -14.49 16.68
N SER A 239 -8.19 -13.99 15.51
CA SER A 239 -9.49 -13.34 15.34
C SER A 239 -10.66 -14.33 15.48
N THR A 240 -10.40 -15.62 15.28
CA THR A 240 -11.45 -16.66 15.31
C THR A 240 -11.65 -17.33 16.66
N LYS A 241 -10.82 -17.01 17.67
CA LYS A 241 -10.94 -17.55 19.02
C LYS A 241 -12.28 -17.23 19.67
N GLU A 242 -12.84 -16.07 19.35
CA GLU A 242 -14.16 -15.66 19.81
C GLU A 242 -15.28 -16.28 18.96
N PRO A 243 -16.46 -16.53 19.55
CA PRO A 243 -17.66 -16.90 18.80
C PRO A 243 -17.94 -15.89 17.69
N PHE A 244 -18.43 -16.36 16.54
CA PHE A 244 -18.62 -15.54 15.34
C PHE A 244 -19.36 -14.22 15.61
N GLU A 245 -20.39 -14.26 16.44
CA GLU A 245 -21.25 -13.13 16.79
C GLU A 245 -20.57 -12.08 17.68
N GLN A 246 -19.40 -12.39 18.25
CA GLN A 246 -18.62 -11.51 19.12
C GLN A 246 -17.33 -11.01 18.47
N ARG A 247 -16.96 -11.55 17.31
CA ARG A 247 -15.70 -11.23 16.66
C ARG A 247 -15.65 -9.76 16.27
N LYS A 248 -14.62 -9.08 16.74
CA LYS A 248 -14.29 -7.70 16.33
C LYS A 248 -13.97 -7.58 14.83
N ARG A 249 -13.43 -8.64 14.23
CA ARG A 249 -12.92 -8.71 12.85
C ARG A 249 -13.57 -9.85 12.10
N LEU A 250 -14.10 -9.57 10.91
CA LEU A 250 -14.69 -10.59 10.05
C LEU A 250 -14.12 -10.52 8.64
N ILE A 251 -13.77 -11.69 8.11
CA ILE A 251 -13.39 -11.89 6.71
C ILE A 251 -14.47 -12.75 6.07
N ILE A 252 -15.04 -12.27 4.96
CA ILE A 252 -16.07 -12.96 4.19
C ILE A 252 -15.55 -13.16 2.77
N ASP A 253 -15.38 -14.43 2.39
CA ASP A 253 -15.10 -14.81 1.02
C ASP A 253 -16.42 -15.21 0.34
N ILE A 254 -16.92 -14.32 -0.51
CA ILE A 254 -18.11 -14.57 -1.31
C ILE A 254 -17.60 -15.20 -2.60
N ASN A 255 -17.56 -16.53 -2.65
CA ASN A 255 -17.27 -17.27 -3.87
C ASN A 255 -18.36 -18.33 -4.05
N LYS A 256 -19.14 -18.25 -5.14
CA LYS A 256 -20.30 -19.14 -5.36
C LYS A 256 -19.93 -20.46 -6.01
N ASN A 257 -18.77 -20.60 -6.66
CA ASN A 257 -18.49 -21.75 -7.54
C ASN A 257 -17.16 -22.46 -7.28
N LYS A 258 -16.98 -22.97 -6.06
CA LYS A 258 -16.10 -24.12 -5.82
C LYS A 258 -16.86 -25.26 -5.18
N SER A 259 -17.92 -25.73 -5.86
CA SER A 259 -18.37 -27.11 -5.70
C SER A 259 -17.65 -27.97 -6.73
N GLY A 260 -16.56 -28.63 -6.35
CA GLY A 260 -16.17 -29.90 -6.97
C GLY A 260 -14.74 -30.08 -7.51
N LEU A 261 -14.00 -29.05 -7.92
CA LEU A 261 -12.63 -29.28 -8.45
C LEU A 261 -11.56 -28.22 -8.19
N ALA A 262 -11.91 -26.97 -7.84
CA ALA A 262 -10.96 -25.94 -7.41
C ALA A 262 -10.98 -25.71 -5.88
N GLU A 263 -11.56 -26.65 -5.11
CA GLU A 263 -11.52 -26.70 -3.63
C GLU A 263 -10.08 -26.92 -3.07
N LYS A 264 -9.07 -27.13 -3.92
CA LYS A 264 -7.72 -27.55 -3.50
C LYS A 264 -6.72 -26.42 -3.23
N GLN A 265 -7.10 -25.16 -3.43
CA GLN A 265 -6.19 -24.00 -3.29
C GLN A 265 -6.62 -22.99 -2.22
N GLN A 266 -7.77 -23.18 -1.55
CA GLN A 266 -8.19 -22.32 -0.45
C GLN A 266 -8.10 -23.09 0.85
N GLY A 267 -7.42 -22.49 1.82
CA GLY A 267 -7.38 -22.90 3.23
C GLY A 267 -8.71 -23.48 3.72
N LEU A 268 -8.67 -24.60 4.45
CA LEU A 268 -9.80 -25.31 4.99
C LEU A 268 -10.61 -24.39 5.90
N MET A 269 -9.97 -23.39 6.52
CA MET A 269 -10.63 -22.34 7.31
C MET A 269 -11.43 -21.37 6.44
N THR A 270 -10.96 -20.94 5.27
CA THR A 270 -11.77 -20.14 4.32
C THR A 270 -12.98 -20.96 3.81
N CYS A 271 -12.79 -22.27 3.64
CA CYS A 271 -13.84 -23.19 3.22
C CYS A 271 -14.83 -23.56 4.36
N ILE A 272 -14.36 -23.67 5.60
CA ILE A 272 -15.19 -23.88 6.80
C ILE A 272 -15.93 -22.59 7.15
N LEU A 273 -15.29 -21.42 7.09
CA LEU A 273 -15.94 -20.13 7.29
C LEU A 273 -17.04 -19.92 6.24
N SER A 274 -16.79 -20.19 4.96
CA SER A 274 -17.83 -20.05 3.92
C SER A 274 -18.97 -21.07 4.05
N LYS A 275 -18.70 -22.33 4.44
CA LYS A 275 -19.75 -23.36 4.69
C LYS A 275 -20.53 -23.10 5.98
N PHE A 276 -19.86 -22.72 7.07
CA PHE A 276 -20.46 -22.38 8.36
C PHE A 276 -21.28 -21.08 8.26
N MET A 277 -20.81 -20.09 7.50
CA MET A 277 -21.57 -18.87 7.18
C MET A 277 -22.87 -19.17 6.42
N ARG A 278 -22.84 -20.02 5.40
CA ARG A 278 -24.07 -20.45 4.70
C ARG A 278 -25.06 -21.18 5.61
N LEU A 279 -24.57 -21.84 6.67
CA LEU A 279 -25.37 -22.57 7.65
C LEU A 279 -25.89 -21.69 8.79
N CYS A 280 -25.12 -20.70 9.25
CA CYS A 280 -25.49 -19.77 10.32
C CYS A 280 -26.45 -18.68 9.83
N VAL A 281 -26.23 -18.15 8.62
CA VAL A 281 -27.15 -17.16 8.00
C VAL A 281 -28.56 -17.73 7.89
N LYS A 282 -28.69 -19.03 7.55
CA LYS A 282 -30.01 -19.70 7.43
C LYS A 282 -30.87 -19.72 8.69
N ARG A 283 -30.35 -19.41 9.89
CA ARG A 283 -31.05 -19.71 11.15
C ARG A 283 -31.53 -18.51 11.96
N ASN A 284 -31.06 -17.28 11.77
CA ASN A 284 -31.65 -16.05 12.34
C ASN A 284 -30.96 -14.79 11.80
N PRO A 285 -31.66 -13.66 11.60
CA PRO A 285 -31.02 -12.38 11.30
C PRO A 285 -30.22 -11.92 12.52
N GLN A 286 -28.90 -12.09 12.49
CA GLN A 286 -28.00 -11.78 13.60
C GLN A 286 -27.47 -10.33 13.48
N GLN A 287 -27.46 -9.60 14.61
CA GLN A 287 -26.74 -8.34 14.71
C GLN A 287 -25.24 -8.62 14.62
N LEU A 288 -24.58 -8.06 13.59
CA LEU A 288 -23.14 -8.16 13.46
C LEU A 288 -22.51 -7.18 14.45
N THR A 289 -21.72 -7.69 15.41
CA THR A 289 -20.96 -6.84 16.35
C THR A 289 -19.59 -6.43 15.80
N ALA A 290 -19.21 -6.99 14.64
CA ALA A 290 -17.92 -6.75 14.04
C ALA A 290 -17.69 -5.27 13.75
N ARG A 291 -16.50 -4.82 14.14
CA ARG A 291 -16.02 -3.46 13.94
C ARG A 291 -15.36 -3.30 12.57
N ILE A 292 -14.69 -4.34 12.08
CA ILE A 292 -14.04 -4.35 10.77
C ILE A 292 -14.57 -5.53 9.96
N LEU A 293 -14.92 -5.24 8.70
CA LEU A 293 -15.41 -6.22 7.75
C LEU A 293 -14.57 -6.20 6.48
N SER A 294 -13.93 -7.32 6.17
CA SER A 294 -13.22 -7.53 4.90
C SER A 294 -14.03 -8.51 4.04
N VAL A 295 -14.40 -8.09 2.84
CA VAL A 295 -15.21 -8.87 1.90
C VAL A 295 -14.44 -9.06 0.62
N SER A 296 -14.26 -10.30 0.20
CA SER A 296 -13.73 -10.64 -1.12
C SER A 296 -14.88 -11.08 -2.02
N ALA A 297 -15.02 -10.46 -3.19
CA ALA A 297 -16.11 -10.71 -4.14
C ALA A 297 -15.61 -10.95 -5.57
N ASP A 298 -16.14 -11.99 -6.20
CA ASP A 298 -15.87 -12.35 -7.60
C ASP A 298 -17.06 -12.11 -8.54
N GLU A 299 -16.86 -12.36 -9.85
CA GLU A 299 -17.85 -12.10 -10.91
C GLU A 299 -19.17 -12.87 -10.74
N THR A 300 -19.21 -13.90 -9.89
CA THR A 300 -20.37 -14.80 -9.72
C THR A 300 -21.27 -14.44 -8.53
N CYS A 301 -21.00 -13.31 -7.87
CA CYS A 301 -21.53 -13.04 -6.53
C CYS A 301 -22.86 -12.30 -6.50
N ALA A 302 -23.94 -13.05 -6.26
CA ALA A 302 -25.15 -12.54 -5.64
C ALA A 302 -25.24 -13.08 -4.20
N PHE A 303 -24.58 -12.43 -3.24
CA PHE A 303 -24.76 -12.75 -1.82
C PHE A 303 -25.99 -12.00 -1.31
N ASP A 304 -26.93 -12.74 -0.74
CA ASP A 304 -28.13 -12.16 -0.16
C ASP A 304 -27.81 -11.67 1.26
N TRP A 305 -27.44 -10.39 1.35
CA TRP A 305 -27.18 -9.70 2.60
C TRP A 305 -28.45 -9.28 3.34
N SER A 306 -29.64 -9.62 2.83
CA SER A 306 -30.93 -9.25 3.46
C SER A 306 -31.05 -9.72 4.92
N GLN A 307 -30.24 -10.71 5.32
CA GLN A 307 -30.23 -11.30 6.65
C GLN A 307 -29.13 -10.77 7.59
N MET A 308 -28.23 -9.90 7.12
CA MET A 308 -27.17 -9.31 7.94
C MET A 308 -27.39 -7.82 8.17
N GLN A 309 -27.25 -7.36 9.42
CA GLN A 309 -27.24 -5.94 9.78
C GLN A 309 -25.84 -5.53 10.24
N PRO A 310 -24.94 -5.09 9.34
CA PRO A 310 -23.58 -4.68 9.68
C PRO A 310 -23.53 -3.24 10.23
N ALA A 311 -24.48 -2.88 11.11
CA ALA A 311 -24.63 -1.51 11.61
C ALA A 311 -23.46 -1.08 12.53
N GLN A 312 -22.71 -2.03 13.08
CA GLN A 312 -21.58 -1.76 13.98
C GLN A 312 -20.23 -1.60 13.25
N VAL A 313 -20.19 -1.87 11.95
CA VAL A 313 -18.95 -1.82 11.17
C VAL A 313 -18.48 -0.37 11.02
N GLU A 314 -17.25 -0.12 11.45
CA GLU A 314 -16.55 1.17 11.32
C GLU A 314 -15.63 1.19 10.09
N VAL A 315 -15.12 0.03 9.67
CA VAL A 315 -14.21 -0.11 8.52
C VAL A 315 -14.68 -1.24 7.60
N LEU A 316 -14.84 -0.92 6.32
CA LEU A 316 -15.19 -1.88 5.27
C LEU A 316 -14.06 -1.96 4.23
N ILE A 317 -13.50 -3.16 4.06
CA ILE A 317 -12.52 -3.49 3.02
C ILE A 317 -13.22 -4.35 1.97
N LEU A 318 -13.29 -3.89 0.73
CA LEU A 318 -13.85 -4.61 -0.40
C LEU A 318 -12.71 -4.98 -1.37
N ASN A 319 -12.45 -6.28 -1.49
CA ASN A 319 -11.49 -6.85 -2.42
C ASN A 319 -12.26 -7.43 -3.60
N ILE A 320 -12.15 -6.82 -4.78
CA ILE A 320 -12.91 -7.22 -5.96
C ILE A 320 -12.00 -7.71 -7.07
N HIS A 321 -12.50 -8.64 -7.89
CA HIS A 321 -11.80 -9.16 -9.08
C HIS A 321 -12.67 -9.05 -10.34
N THR A 322 -13.62 -8.12 -10.36
CA THR A 322 -14.66 -8.03 -11.40
C THR A 322 -14.47 -6.80 -12.27
N LYS A 323 -14.87 -6.86 -13.54
CA LYS A 323 -14.88 -5.67 -14.42
C LYS A 323 -15.90 -4.61 -14.00
N GLN A 324 -16.96 -5.02 -13.32
CA GLN A 324 -18.00 -4.15 -12.82
C GLN A 324 -18.45 -4.64 -11.46
N TYR A 325 -18.61 -3.73 -10.51
CA TYR A 325 -19.12 -4.01 -9.18
C TYR A 325 -20.18 -2.98 -8.82
N SER A 326 -21.33 -3.44 -8.34
CA SER A 326 -22.39 -2.55 -7.86
C SER A 326 -22.41 -2.60 -6.36
N LEU A 327 -22.24 -1.44 -5.72
CA LEU A 327 -22.38 -1.35 -4.27
C LEU A 327 -23.81 -1.76 -3.89
N PRO A 328 -23.95 -2.69 -2.94
CA PRO A 328 -25.24 -3.21 -2.57
C PRO A 328 -25.99 -2.22 -1.67
N GLU A 329 -27.32 -2.20 -1.77
CA GLU A 329 -28.19 -1.23 -1.05
C GLU A 329 -28.02 -1.21 0.47
N TRP A 330 -27.59 -2.33 1.07
CA TRP A 330 -27.37 -2.39 2.51
C TRP A 330 -26.20 -1.54 2.99
N ILE A 331 -25.30 -1.08 2.11
CA ILE A 331 -24.20 -0.20 2.52
C ILE A 331 -24.74 1.10 3.14
N ALA A 332 -25.89 1.58 2.66
CA ALA A 332 -26.59 2.73 3.22
C ALA A 332 -27.08 2.52 4.67
N LYS A 333 -27.12 1.27 5.15
CA LYS A 333 -27.50 0.92 6.53
C LYS A 333 -26.31 0.88 7.49
N MET A 334 -25.07 1.02 7.01
CA MET A 334 -23.86 0.99 7.84
C MET A 334 -23.63 2.34 8.54
N SER A 335 -24.50 2.70 9.48
CA SER A 335 -24.50 4.04 10.10
C SER A 335 -23.22 4.40 10.85
N LYS A 336 -22.39 3.42 11.26
CA LYS A 336 -21.09 3.65 11.91
C LYS A 336 -19.89 3.65 10.98
N LEU A 337 -20.06 3.42 9.68
CA LEU A 337 -18.94 3.32 8.74
C LEU A 337 -18.18 4.64 8.66
N ARG A 338 -16.86 4.57 8.86
CA ARG A 338 -15.92 5.70 8.80
C ARG A 338 -14.89 5.58 7.69
N VAL A 339 -14.49 4.34 7.37
CA VAL A 339 -13.47 4.06 6.35
C VAL A 339 -14.00 3.05 5.36
N LEU A 340 -13.89 3.37 4.07
CA LEU A 340 -14.18 2.47 2.98
C LEU A 340 -12.94 2.31 2.10
N ILE A 341 -12.44 1.08 1.99
CA ILE A 341 -11.33 0.72 1.11
C ILE A 341 -11.87 -0.22 0.05
N ILE A 342 -11.73 0.13 -1.22
CA ILE A 342 -12.09 -0.74 -2.35
C ILE A 342 -10.86 -0.94 -3.22
N THR A 343 -10.41 -2.20 -3.30
CA THR A 343 -9.26 -2.58 -4.10
C THR A 343 -9.68 -3.59 -5.16
N ASN A 344 -9.41 -3.27 -6.42
CA ASN A 344 -9.61 -4.19 -7.51
C ASN A 344 -8.29 -4.86 -7.92
N TYR A 345 -8.27 -6.18 -7.77
CA TYR A 345 -7.13 -7.03 -8.12
C TYR A 345 -7.27 -7.64 -9.52
N GLY A 346 -8.38 -7.41 -10.23
CA GLY A 346 -8.53 -7.81 -11.63
C GLY A 346 -7.62 -7.01 -12.58
N PHE A 347 -7.31 -7.54 -13.78
CA PHE A 347 -6.36 -6.91 -14.72
C PHE A 347 -6.72 -5.49 -15.18
N HIS A 348 -8.01 -5.18 -15.30
CA HIS A 348 -8.51 -3.88 -15.73
C HIS A 348 -9.25 -3.16 -14.60
N PRO A 349 -9.27 -1.81 -14.60
CA PRO A 349 -10.05 -1.06 -13.63
C PRO A 349 -11.52 -1.49 -13.60
N SER A 350 -12.08 -1.63 -12.40
CA SER A 350 -13.47 -2.05 -12.22
C SER A 350 -14.42 -0.86 -12.22
N LYS A 351 -15.51 -0.92 -12.98
CA LYS A 351 -16.55 0.11 -12.93
C LYS A 351 -17.40 -0.06 -11.66
N LEU A 352 -17.36 0.93 -10.78
CA LEU A 352 -18.14 0.97 -9.55
C LEU A 352 -19.49 1.67 -9.77
N ASN A 353 -20.59 0.99 -9.47
CA ASN A 353 -21.95 1.56 -9.52
C ASN A 353 -22.52 1.72 -8.11
N ASN A 354 -23.56 2.56 -7.99
CA ASN A 354 -24.29 2.83 -6.74
C ASN A 354 -23.44 3.49 -5.64
N ILE A 355 -22.44 4.29 -6.02
CA ILE A 355 -21.60 5.02 -5.05
C ILE A 355 -22.37 6.15 -4.36
N GLU A 356 -23.42 6.66 -5.00
CA GLU A 356 -24.37 7.62 -4.44
C GLU A 356 -25.04 7.12 -3.15
N LEU A 357 -25.10 5.80 -2.93
CA LEU A 357 -25.59 5.21 -1.66
C LEU A 357 -24.76 5.65 -0.45
N LEU A 358 -23.47 5.91 -0.66
CA LEU A 358 -22.55 6.37 0.39
C LEU A 358 -22.92 7.78 0.88
N GLY A 359 -23.65 8.57 0.08
CA GLY A 359 -24.11 9.92 0.48
C GLY A 359 -25.08 9.93 1.67
N SER A 360 -25.67 8.79 2.00
CA SER A 360 -26.49 8.62 3.21
C SER A 360 -25.68 8.49 4.50
N LEU A 361 -24.39 8.15 4.40
CA LEU A 361 -23.53 7.80 5.53
C LEU A 361 -22.92 9.05 6.16
N GLN A 362 -23.42 9.42 7.34
CA GLN A 362 -22.99 10.65 8.01
C GLN A 362 -21.60 10.58 8.65
N ASN A 363 -21.11 9.38 8.96
CA ASN A 363 -19.83 9.17 9.64
C ASN A 363 -18.70 8.77 8.70
N LEU A 364 -18.94 8.68 7.38
CA LEU A 364 -17.93 8.25 6.41
C LEU A 364 -16.93 9.38 6.17
N GLU A 365 -15.73 9.24 6.74
CA GLU A 365 -14.69 10.28 6.71
C GLU A 365 -13.59 9.97 5.68
N ARG A 366 -13.36 8.69 5.35
CA ARG A 366 -12.26 8.26 4.49
C ARG A 366 -12.70 7.26 3.42
N ILE A 367 -12.32 7.55 2.17
CA ILE A 367 -12.51 6.63 1.04
C ILE A 367 -11.17 6.45 0.33
N ARG A 368 -10.78 5.18 0.16
CA ARG A 368 -9.68 4.79 -0.73
C ARG A 368 -10.21 3.88 -1.83
N LEU A 369 -9.97 4.27 -3.08
CA LEU A 369 -10.30 3.48 -4.26
C LEU A 369 -9.02 3.15 -5.01
N GLU A 370 -8.87 1.88 -5.36
CA GLU A 370 -7.70 1.36 -6.06
C GLU A 370 -8.12 0.55 -7.28
N ARG A 371 -7.68 0.99 -8.47
CA ARG A 371 -8.03 0.40 -9.77
C ARG A 371 -9.53 0.38 -10.01
N ILE A 372 -10.20 1.48 -9.68
CA ILE A 372 -11.65 1.68 -9.83
C ILE A 372 -11.93 2.79 -10.84
N SER A 373 -12.96 2.61 -11.66
CA SER A 373 -13.58 3.64 -12.47
C SER A 373 -14.90 4.05 -11.83
N VAL A 374 -15.02 5.33 -11.46
CA VAL A 374 -16.23 5.89 -10.84
C VAL A 374 -16.94 6.77 -11.87
N PRO A 375 -18.23 6.54 -12.15
CA PRO A 375 -18.99 7.37 -13.09
C PRO A 375 -19.36 8.75 -12.51
N SER A 376 -19.63 8.84 -11.22
CA SER A 376 -19.88 10.07 -10.46
C SER A 376 -19.84 9.73 -8.98
N PHE A 377 -19.31 10.59 -8.11
CA PHE A 377 -19.22 10.33 -6.66
C PHE A 377 -20.50 10.66 -5.88
N GLY A 378 -21.50 11.28 -6.53
CA GLY A 378 -22.66 11.80 -5.81
C GLY A 378 -22.26 12.90 -4.83
N THR A 379 -22.92 12.96 -3.67
CA THR A 379 -22.67 13.99 -2.64
C THR A 379 -22.21 13.32 -1.35
N LEU A 380 -20.96 13.61 -0.93
CA LEU A 380 -20.27 13.01 0.21
C LEU A 380 -19.71 14.10 1.12
N LYS A 381 -20.61 14.89 1.72
CA LYS A 381 -20.24 16.14 2.43
C LYS A 381 -19.35 15.94 3.66
N ASN A 382 -19.41 14.79 4.32
CA ASN A 382 -18.64 14.54 5.54
C ASN A 382 -17.26 13.91 5.27
N LEU A 383 -16.94 13.66 4.00
CA LEU A 383 -15.67 13.06 3.62
C LEU A 383 -14.53 14.04 3.89
N LYS A 384 -13.55 13.61 4.68
CA LYS A 384 -12.32 14.36 4.98
C LYS A 384 -11.16 13.93 4.10
N LYS A 385 -11.09 12.66 3.71
CA LYS A 385 -10.01 12.15 2.86
C LYS A 385 -10.53 11.29 1.70
N LEU A 386 -10.07 11.61 0.49
CA LEU A 386 -10.30 10.83 -0.71
C LEU A 386 -8.96 10.43 -1.33
N SER A 387 -8.75 9.13 -1.51
CA SER A 387 -7.57 8.57 -2.16
C SER A 387 -7.96 7.76 -3.40
N LEU A 388 -7.41 8.12 -4.56
CA LEU A 388 -7.64 7.49 -5.85
C LEU A 388 -6.31 6.97 -6.40
N TYR A 389 -6.14 5.65 -6.47
CA TYR A 389 -4.91 5.02 -6.96
C TYR A 389 -5.20 4.20 -8.22
N MET A 390 -4.51 4.49 -9.33
CA MET A 390 -4.73 3.86 -10.64
C MET A 390 -6.20 3.88 -11.08
N CYS A 391 -6.93 4.94 -10.70
CA CYS A 391 -8.33 5.12 -11.03
C CYS A 391 -8.51 5.75 -12.42
N ASN A 392 -9.69 5.55 -13.01
CA ASN A 392 -10.14 6.34 -14.16
C ASN A 392 -11.01 7.49 -13.64
N THR A 393 -10.51 8.70 -13.81
CA THR A 393 -11.05 9.93 -13.20
C THR A 393 -11.86 10.79 -14.18
N ILE A 394 -11.69 10.64 -15.49
CA ILE A 394 -12.40 11.44 -16.52
C ILE A 394 -13.91 11.38 -16.31
N LEU A 395 -14.46 10.18 -16.06
CA LEU A 395 -15.90 10.03 -15.88
C LEU A 395 -16.39 10.78 -14.64
N ALA A 396 -15.67 10.67 -13.53
CA ALA A 396 -16.05 11.29 -12.27
C ALA A 396 -15.91 12.81 -12.26
N PHE A 397 -14.85 13.34 -12.88
CA PHE A 397 -14.47 14.76 -12.78
C PHE A 397 -14.86 15.60 -13.99
N GLU A 398 -14.79 15.07 -15.21
CA GLU A 398 -15.12 15.83 -16.43
C GLU A 398 -16.57 15.64 -16.87
N LYS A 399 -17.14 14.44 -16.67
CA LYS A 399 -18.52 14.12 -17.07
C LYS A 399 -19.53 14.19 -15.92
N GLY A 400 -19.06 14.48 -14.71
CA GLY A 400 -19.91 14.71 -13.55
C GLY A 400 -20.76 15.96 -13.72
N SER A 401 -22.02 15.91 -13.30
CA SER A 401 -22.93 17.07 -13.31
C SER A 401 -22.76 17.99 -12.09
N ILE A 402 -21.95 17.60 -11.11
CA ILE A 402 -21.80 18.25 -9.80
C ILE A 402 -20.36 18.75 -9.68
N LEU A 403 -20.17 19.97 -9.16
CA LEU A 403 -18.85 20.49 -8.85
C LEU A 403 -18.19 19.65 -7.75
N ILE A 404 -16.87 19.48 -7.81
CA ILE A 404 -16.18 18.68 -6.78
C ILE A 404 -16.32 19.30 -5.38
N SER A 405 -16.46 20.62 -5.29
CA SER A 405 -16.73 21.35 -4.04
C SER A 405 -18.10 21.04 -3.45
N ASP A 406 -19.13 20.84 -4.28
CA ASP A 406 -20.46 20.44 -3.83
C ASP A 406 -20.47 18.96 -3.39
N ALA A 407 -19.67 18.13 -4.06
CA ALA A 407 -19.53 16.72 -3.73
C ALA A 407 -18.78 16.51 -2.41
N PHE A 408 -17.69 17.24 -2.16
CA PHE A 408 -16.78 17.04 -1.03
C PHE A 408 -16.48 18.34 -0.26
N ALA A 409 -17.52 18.98 0.28
CA ALA A 409 -17.42 20.29 0.92
C ALA A 409 -16.44 20.37 2.11
N ASN A 410 -16.24 19.26 2.84
CA ASN A 410 -15.36 19.21 4.03
C ASN A 410 -14.07 18.42 3.78
N LEU A 411 -13.65 18.26 2.53
CA LEU A 411 -12.46 17.49 2.19
C LEU A 411 -11.19 18.22 2.67
N GLU A 412 -10.39 17.53 3.48
CA GLU A 412 -9.12 18.04 4.01
C GLU A 412 -7.91 17.48 3.26
N GLU A 413 -8.02 16.26 2.72
CA GLU A 413 -6.94 15.58 2.00
C GLU A 413 -7.46 14.92 0.70
N LEU A 414 -6.85 15.27 -0.43
CA LEU A 414 -7.09 14.65 -1.73
C LEU A 414 -5.79 14.05 -2.26
N ASN A 415 -5.78 12.73 -2.44
CA ASN A 415 -4.67 11.99 -3.03
C ASN A 415 -5.13 11.36 -4.35
N ILE A 416 -4.44 11.68 -5.44
CA ILE A 416 -4.64 11.11 -6.77
C ILE A 416 -3.30 10.59 -7.25
N ASP A 417 -3.18 9.30 -7.49
CA ASP A 417 -1.90 8.68 -7.85
C ASP A 417 -2.08 7.67 -8.99
N TYR A 418 -1.15 7.69 -9.96
CA TYR A 418 -1.18 6.85 -11.17
C TYR A 418 -2.50 6.92 -11.99
N CYS A 419 -3.26 8.00 -11.88
CA CYS A 419 -4.46 8.22 -12.71
C CYS A 419 -4.05 8.76 -14.08
N LYS A 420 -3.82 7.84 -15.03
CA LYS A 420 -3.25 8.11 -16.37
C LYS A 420 -4.13 8.98 -17.27
N ASP A 421 -5.39 9.17 -16.90
CA ASP A 421 -6.40 9.89 -17.66
C ASP A 421 -6.67 11.30 -17.11
N LEU A 422 -6.06 11.68 -15.97
CA LEU A 422 -6.20 13.01 -15.40
C LEU A 422 -5.38 14.01 -16.23
N VAL A 423 -6.06 14.83 -17.03
CA VAL A 423 -5.44 15.87 -17.87
C VAL A 423 -5.54 17.26 -17.22
N VAL A 424 -6.66 17.52 -16.54
CA VAL A 424 -6.93 18.75 -15.82
C VAL A 424 -7.56 18.44 -14.47
N PHE A 425 -7.40 19.35 -13.52
CA PHE A 425 -8.10 19.24 -12.24
C PHE A 425 -9.63 19.39 -12.40
N PRO A 426 -10.42 18.74 -11.53
CA PRO A 426 -11.87 18.91 -11.50
C PRO A 426 -12.29 20.35 -11.23
N THR A 427 -13.31 20.81 -11.95
CA THR A 427 -13.91 22.14 -11.74
C THR A 427 -14.43 22.29 -10.31
N GLY A 428 -14.07 23.39 -9.65
CA GLY A 428 -14.45 23.69 -8.27
C GLY A 428 -13.47 23.18 -7.21
N ILE A 429 -12.35 22.54 -7.58
CA ILE A 429 -11.33 22.07 -6.61
C ILE A 429 -10.82 23.21 -5.72
N CYS A 430 -10.65 24.40 -6.31
CA CYS A 430 -10.15 25.59 -5.60
C CYS A 430 -11.18 26.22 -4.66
N ASP A 431 -12.43 25.76 -4.70
CA ASP A 431 -13.49 26.23 -3.80
C ASP A 431 -13.61 25.33 -2.54
N ILE A 432 -12.83 24.25 -2.46
CA ILE A 432 -12.71 23.40 -1.26
C ILE A 432 -11.74 24.05 -0.27
N ILE A 433 -12.21 25.11 0.40
CA ILE A 433 -11.39 25.90 1.34
C ILE A 433 -10.86 25.10 2.54
N SER A 434 -11.47 23.94 2.83
CA SER A 434 -11.06 23.02 3.90
C SER A 434 -9.82 22.19 3.55
N LEU A 435 -9.39 22.17 2.28
CA LEU A 435 -8.29 21.33 1.81
C LEU A 435 -6.95 21.79 2.39
N LYS A 436 -6.27 20.87 3.08
CA LYS A 436 -4.95 21.04 3.70
C LYS A 436 -3.85 20.31 2.93
N LYS A 437 -4.18 19.19 2.28
CA LYS A 437 -3.23 18.38 1.53
C LYS A 437 -3.78 18.02 0.16
N LEU A 438 -3.00 18.32 -0.88
CA LEU A 438 -3.30 17.98 -2.25
C LEU A 438 -2.12 17.22 -2.86
N ASN A 439 -2.26 15.92 -3.03
CA ASN A 439 -1.27 15.07 -3.68
C ASN A 439 -1.81 14.60 -5.02
N VAL A 440 -1.16 15.00 -6.11
CA VAL A 440 -1.43 14.48 -7.45
C VAL A 440 -0.12 13.99 -8.04
N THR A 441 0.12 12.69 -7.96
CA THR A 441 1.42 12.09 -8.31
C THR A 441 1.28 11.07 -9.43
N ASN A 442 2.34 10.89 -10.23
CA ASN A 442 2.37 9.95 -11.36
C ASN A 442 1.19 10.11 -12.34
N CYS A 443 0.63 11.32 -12.43
CA CYS A 443 -0.40 11.72 -13.39
C CYS A 443 0.28 12.41 -14.57
N HIS A 444 0.91 11.61 -15.43
CA HIS A 444 1.82 12.11 -16.47
C HIS A 444 1.18 13.11 -17.44
N LYS A 445 -0.12 12.97 -17.73
CA LYS A 445 -0.87 13.84 -18.67
C LYS A 445 -1.42 15.14 -18.05
N LEU A 446 -1.22 15.34 -16.75
CA LEU A 446 -1.68 16.55 -16.08
C LEU A 446 -0.88 17.74 -16.62
N PHE A 447 -1.54 18.62 -17.38
CA PHE A 447 -0.83 19.66 -18.13
C PHE A 447 -0.74 21.00 -17.39
N SER A 448 -1.70 21.31 -16.51
CA SER A 448 -1.73 22.57 -15.77
C SER A 448 -2.43 22.48 -14.42
N LEU A 449 -2.02 23.35 -13.50
CA LEU A 449 -2.76 23.67 -12.28
C LEU A 449 -3.89 24.67 -12.56
N PRO A 450 -4.98 24.67 -11.78
CA PRO A 450 -6.01 25.71 -11.86
C PRO A 450 -5.43 27.10 -11.59
N GLN A 451 -5.83 28.08 -12.41
CA GLN A 451 -5.39 29.48 -12.23
C GLN A 451 -5.77 30.08 -10.87
N ASP A 452 -6.79 29.53 -10.22
CA ASP A 452 -7.30 29.96 -8.91
C ASP A 452 -6.75 29.12 -7.74
N ILE A 453 -5.67 28.33 -7.91
CA ILE A 453 -5.12 27.46 -6.84
C ILE A 453 -4.86 28.23 -5.55
N GLY A 454 -4.47 29.50 -5.65
CA GLY A 454 -4.26 30.41 -4.52
C GLY A 454 -5.49 30.66 -3.62
N LYS A 455 -6.70 30.21 -3.98
CA LYS A 455 -7.88 30.23 -3.10
C LYS A 455 -7.80 29.18 -1.97
N LEU A 456 -6.95 28.17 -2.11
CA LEU A 456 -6.75 27.12 -1.10
C LEU A 456 -5.87 27.63 0.05
N GLU A 457 -6.34 28.64 0.78
CA GLU A 457 -5.56 29.35 1.80
C GLU A 457 -5.08 28.44 2.94
N ASN A 458 -5.77 27.33 3.20
CA ASN A 458 -5.42 26.35 4.23
C ASN A 458 -4.48 25.24 3.74
N LEU A 459 -4.04 25.27 2.47
CA LEU A 459 -3.19 24.23 1.91
C LEU A 459 -1.80 24.27 2.56
N GLU A 460 -1.41 23.18 3.21
CA GLU A 460 -0.14 22.98 3.89
C GLU A 460 0.83 22.12 3.07
N LEU A 461 0.30 21.25 2.21
CA LEU A 461 1.07 20.35 1.37
C LEU A 461 0.51 20.28 -0.05
N LEU A 462 1.37 20.48 -1.04
CA LEU A 462 1.09 20.27 -2.45
C LEU A 462 2.17 19.36 -3.06
N SER A 463 1.77 18.21 -3.59
CA SER A 463 2.66 17.34 -4.36
C SER A 463 2.13 17.14 -5.77
N LEU A 464 3.00 17.35 -6.75
CA LEU A 464 2.79 17.20 -8.19
C LEU A 464 3.83 16.26 -8.80
N SER A 465 4.48 15.43 -7.97
CA SER A 465 5.61 14.62 -8.40
C SER A 465 5.25 13.73 -9.59
N SER A 466 6.14 13.70 -10.58
CA SER A 466 6.00 12.88 -11.80
C SER A 466 4.79 13.25 -12.67
N CYS A 467 4.27 14.47 -12.56
CA CYS A 467 3.41 15.08 -13.57
C CYS A 467 4.28 15.65 -14.71
N THR A 468 4.66 14.77 -15.64
CA THR A 468 5.68 15.06 -16.66
C THR A 468 5.25 16.10 -17.68
N ASP A 469 3.96 16.18 -18.01
CA ASP A 469 3.41 17.12 -18.99
C ASP A 469 3.01 18.46 -18.36
N LEU A 470 3.29 18.68 -17.06
CA LEU A 470 2.96 19.93 -16.36
C LEU A 470 3.84 21.07 -16.91
N GLU A 471 3.24 22.01 -17.64
CA GLU A 471 4.01 23.06 -18.35
C GLU A 471 4.25 24.32 -17.50
N ALA A 472 3.32 24.65 -16.59
CA ALA A 472 3.36 25.90 -15.85
C ALA A 472 2.69 25.82 -14.47
N ILE A 473 3.24 26.61 -13.54
CA ILE A 473 2.63 26.90 -12.24
C ILE A 473 2.03 28.32 -12.30
N PRO A 474 0.74 28.51 -11.95
CA PRO A 474 0.09 29.82 -12.03
C PRO A 474 0.62 30.79 -10.97
N THR A 475 0.59 32.09 -11.27
CA THR A 475 1.03 33.16 -10.35
C THR A 475 0.27 33.18 -9.02
N SER A 476 -0.96 32.64 -9.00
CA SER A 476 -1.75 32.53 -7.76
C SER A 476 -1.13 31.57 -6.73
N ILE A 477 -0.13 30.75 -7.09
CA ILE A 477 0.62 29.91 -6.14
C ILE A 477 1.16 30.74 -4.96
N GLY A 478 1.59 31.98 -5.22
CA GLY A 478 2.11 32.87 -4.18
C GLY A 478 1.10 33.29 -3.11
N LYS A 479 -0.18 32.95 -3.27
CA LYS A 479 -1.22 33.18 -2.25
C LYS A 479 -1.36 32.03 -1.26
N LEU A 480 -0.69 30.90 -1.47
CA LEU A 480 -0.71 29.75 -0.57
C LEU A 480 0.17 29.99 0.67
N LEU A 481 -0.25 30.93 1.51
CA LEU A 481 0.55 31.41 2.64
C LEU A 481 0.79 30.34 3.72
N ASN A 482 -0.02 29.28 3.78
CA ASN A 482 0.16 28.19 4.75
C ASN A 482 0.97 27.00 4.20
N LEU A 483 1.40 27.04 2.93
CA LEU A 483 2.10 25.95 2.29
C LEU A 483 3.47 25.74 2.95
N ARG A 484 3.73 24.51 3.43
CA ARG A 484 4.97 24.11 4.10
C ARG A 484 5.77 23.11 3.30
N HIS A 485 5.10 22.25 2.53
CA HIS A 485 5.71 21.21 1.72
C HIS A 485 5.25 21.37 0.27
N LEU A 486 6.19 21.49 -0.65
CA LEU A 486 5.92 21.52 -2.09
C LEU A 486 6.81 20.50 -2.80
N ASP A 487 6.20 19.61 -3.56
CA ASP A 487 6.92 18.64 -4.39
C ASP A 487 6.55 18.80 -5.86
N ILE A 488 7.53 19.15 -6.68
CA ILE A 488 7.42 19.28 -8.15
C ILE A 488 8.47 18.41 -8.84
N SER A 489 8.96 17.38 -8.14
CA SER A 489 9.98 16.46 -8.66
C SER A 489 9.49 15.78 -9.93
N ASN A 490 10.37 15.58 -10.91
CA ASN A 490 10.09 14.93 -12.18
C ASN A 490 9.00 15.62 -13.03
N CYS A 491 8.73 16.92 -12.79
CA CYS A 491 7.93 17.76 -13.68
C CYS A 491 8.80 18.29 -14.84
N ILE A 492 9.21 17.38 -15.73
CA ILE A 492 10.22 17.67 -16.76
C ILE A 492 9.80 18.69 -17.83
N SER A 493 8.50 18.91 -18.05
CA SER A 493 8.01 19.93 -18.99
C SER A 493 7.84 21.31 -18.36
N LEU A 494 8.02 21.42 -17.04
CA LEU A 494 7.93 22.70 -16.34
C LEU A 494 9.19 23.51 -16.68
N SER A 495 9.00 24.70 -17.25
CA SER A 495 10.12 25.51 -17.77
C SER A 495 10.56 26.61 -16.81
N SER A 496 9.65 27.13 -15.98
CA SER A 496 9.93 28.24 -15.07
C SER A 496 8.96 28.26 -13.90
N LEU A 497 9.36 28.89 -12.79
CA LEU A 497 8.46 29.25 -11.69
C LEU A 497 8.10 30.74 -11.77
N PRO A 498 6.85 31.13 -11.44
CA PRO A 498 6.43 32.54 -11.48
C PRO A 498 7.13 33.37 -10.40
N GLU A 499 7.31 34.68 -10.63
CA GLU A 499 7.88 35.59 -9.61
C GLU A 499 7.11 35.57 -8.28
N GLU A 500 5.82 35.28 -8.28
CA GLU A 500 5.02 35.12 -7.07
C GLU A 500 5.39 33.88 -6.25
N PHE A 501 6.20 32.95 -6.78
CA PHE A 501 6.69 31.79 -6.04
C PHE A 501 7.45 32.19 -4.77
N GLY A 502 8.21 33.29 -4.81
CA GLY A 502 8.88 33.88 -3.65
C GLY A 502 7.94 34.35 -2.54
N ASN A 503 6.63 34.43 -2.77
CA ASN A 503 5.65 34.80 -1.74
C ASN A 503 5.25 33.63 -0.83
N LEU A 504 5.73 32.40 -1.10
CA LEU A 504 5.51 31.21 -0.27
C LEU A 504 6.32 31.28 1.04
N CYS A 505 6.02 32.28 1.86
CA CYS A 505 6.84 32.67 3.00
C CYS A 505 6.92 31.62 4.12
N ASN A 506 5.99 30.67 4.18
CA ASN A 506 6.00 29.57 5.16
C ASN A 506 6.51 28.23 4.59
N LEU A 507 6.97 28.20 3.34
CA LEU A 507 7.52 27.00 2.73
C LEU A 507 8.76 26.55 3.51
N ARG A 508 8.82 25.25 3.84
CA ARG A 508 9.90 24.65 4.64
C ARG A 508 10.66 23.59 3.87
N ASN A 509 9.94 22.77 3.11
CA ASN A 509 10.49 21.66 2.36
C ASN A 509 10.10 21.81 0.89
N LEU A 510 11.09 21.79 0.01
CA LEU A 510 10.93 21.88 -1.43
C LEU A 510 11.60 20.68 -2.11
N TYR A 511 10.82 19.91 -2.86
CA TYR A 511 11.30 18.74 -3.59
C TYR A 511 11.32 19.03 -5.09
N MET A 512 12.50 18.92 -5.68
CA MET A 512 12.78 19.29 -7.08
C MET A 512 13.77 18.31 -7.71
N ALA A 513 13.60 17.00 -7.50
CA ALA A 513 14.43 16.02 -8.20
C ALA A 513 14.11 16.04 -9.70
N SER A 514 15.11 16.00 -10.56
CA SER A 514 14.99 16.06 -12.02
C SER A 514 14.31 17.33 -12.52
N CYS A 515 14.74 18.48 -11.99
CA CYS A 515 14.20 19.81 -12.26
C CYS A 515 15.26 20.81 -12.74
N ALA A 516 16.43 20.37 -13.21
CA ALA A 516 17.52 21.24 -13.63
C ALA A 516 17.15 22.22 -14.77
N GLY A 517 16.14 21.87 -15.57
CA GLY A 517 15.63 22.73 -16.65
C GLY A 517 14.66 23.84 -16.21
N ILE A 518 14.29 23.90 -14.92
CA ILE A 518 13.36 24.91 -14.40
C ILE A 518 14.10 26.22 -14.11
N GLU A 519 13.71 27.30 -14.79
CA GLU A 519 14.19 28.65 -14.48
C GLU A 519 13.61 29.13 -13.13
N LEU A 520 14.50 29.41 -12.18
CA LEU A 520 14.15 29.94 -10.87
C LEU A 520 13.98 31.48 -10.96
N PRO A 521 12.86 32.05 -10.49
CA PRO A 521 12.65 33.49 -10.45
C PRO A 521 13.57 34.12 -9.42
N PHE A 522 13.90 35.40 -9.58
CA PHE A 522 14.77 36.07 -8.63
C PHE A 522 14.15 36.06 -7.22
N SER A 523 12.83 36.17 -7.11
CA SER A 523 12.11 36.19 -5.84
C SER A 523 12.31 34.98 -4.91
N VAL A 524 12.93 33.86 -5.34
CA VAL A 524 13.20 32.71 -4.45
C VAL A 524 14.02 33.08 -3.21
N PHE A 525 14.79 34.19 -3.23
CA PHE A 525 15.48 34.69 -2.03
C PHE A 525 14.52 35.11 -0.90
N ASN A 526 13.23 35.32 -1.19
CA ASN A 526 12.22 35.66 -0.19
C ASN A 526 11.72 34.44 0.61
N LEU A 527 12.12 33.22 0.26
CA LEU A 527 11.74 31.98 0.94
C LEU A 527 12.51 31.80 2.27
N GLN A 528 12.41 32.77 3.18
CA GLN A 528 13.22 32.86 4.40
C GLN A 528 13.01 31.69 5.38
N ASN A 529 11.89 30.99 5.31
CA ASN A 529 11.58 29.82 6.16
C ASN A 529 11.93 28.48 5.49
N LEU A 530 12.49 28.50 4.28
CA LEU A 530 12.90 27.29 3.57
C LEU A 530 14.07 26.64 4.32
N LYS A 531 13.86 25.40 4.73
CA LYS A 531 14.82 24.62 5.53
C LYS A 531 15.58 23.63 4.68
N THR A 532 14.87 22.92 3.81
CA THR A 532 15.43 21.83 3.02
C THR A 532 14.96 21.92 1.58
N ILE A 533 15.91 21.80 0.66
CA ILE A 533 15.66 21.51 -0.75
C ILE A 533 16.22 20.13 -1.03
N THR A 534 15.37 19.23 -1.50
CA THR A 534 15.80 17.89 -1.88
C THR A 534 15.75 17.75 -3.40
N CYS A 535 16.90 17.51 -4.03
CA CYS A 535 17.03 17.52 -5.49
C CYS A 535 18.21 16.63 -5.98
N ASP A 536 18.46 16.59 -7.28
CA ASP A 536 19.66 15.95 -7.85
C ASP A 536 20.83 16.95 -7.96
N GLU A 537 22.02 16.46 -8.32
CA GLU A 537 23.24 17.27 -8.43
C GLU A 537 23.09 18.42 -9.45
N GLU A 538 22.41 18.17 -10.57
CA GLU A 538 22.21 19.18 -11.61
C GLU A 538 21.30 20.31 -11.13
N THR A 539 20.22 19.97 -10.44
CA THR A 539 19.29 20.95 -9.87
C THR A 539 19.93 21.66 -8.68
N ALA A 540 20.76 20.99 -7.86
CA ALA A 540 21.47 21.62 -6.76
C ALA A 540 22.34 22.80 -7.22
N ALA A 541 22.99 22.68 -8.39
CA ALA A 541 23.81 23.73 -8.98
C ALA A 541 23.02 25.01 -9.28
N THR A 542 21.73 24.92 -9.65
CA THR A 542 20.90 26.11 -9.93
C THR A 542 20.55 26.90 -8.67
N TRP A 543 20.69 26.28 -7.49
CA TRP A 543 20.43 26.90 -6.20
C TRP A 543 21.69 27.46 -5.52
N GLU A 544 22.89 27.17 -6.02
CA GLU A 544 24.16 27.64 -5.44
C GLU A 544 24.22 29.16 -5.33
N ASP A 545 23.76 29.88 -6.37
CA ASP A 545 23.73 31.34 -6.40
C ASP A 545 22.86 31.96 -5.29
N PHE A 546 21.87 31.22 -4.78
CA PHE A 546 20.94 31.67 -3.75
C PHE A 546 21.36 31.25 -2.33
N GLN A 547 22.35 30.37 -2.17
CA GLN A 547 22.78 29.87 -0.85
C GLN A 547 23.19 31.00 0.11
N HIS A 548 23.88 32.02 -0.41
CA HIS A 548 24.30 33.17 0.39
C HIS A 548 23.12 34.04 0.86
N MET A 549 22.00 34.01 0.13
CA MET A 549 20.79 34.76 0.46
C MET A 549 19.85 33.99 1.40
N LEU A 550 19.98 32.65 1.44
CA LEU A 550 19.17 31.74 2.24
C LEU A 550 20.06 30.93 3.22
N PRO A 551 20.66 31.55 4.25
CA PRO A 551 21.68 30.91 5.08
C PRO A 551 21.18 29.75 5.95
N ASN A 552 19.87 29.63 6.16
CA ASN A 552 19.25 28.56 6.96
C ASN A 552 18.82 27.35 6.12
N MET A 553 18.95 27.46 4.79
CA MET A 553 18.54 26.43 3.84
C MET A 553 19.65 25.38 3.70
N LYS A 554 19.25 24.11 3.64
CA LYS A 554 20.10 22.97 3.34
C LYS A 554 19.68 22.35 2.01
N ILE A 555 20.67 21.98 1.20
CA ILE A 555 20.43 21.21 -0.02
C ILE A 555 20.78 19.75 0.28
N GLU A 556 19.81 18.87 0.10
CA GLU A 556 19.93 17.43 0.24
C GLU A 556 19.91 16.79 -1.15
N VAL A 557 21.08 16.34 -1.59
CA VAL A 557 21.23 15.71 -2.91
C VAL A 557 20.85 14.23 -2.80
N LEU A 558 19.87 13.81 -3.61
CA LEU A 558 19.47 12.41 -3.71
C LEU A 558 20.46 11.65 -4.59
N HIS A 559 21.14 10.67 -4.00
CA HIS A 559 21.75 9.61 -4.78
C HIS A 559 20.66 8.61 -5.17
N VAL A 560 20.33 8.55 -6.46
CA VAL A 560 19.29 7.66 -6.99
C VAL A 560 19.78 6.21 -6.90
N ASP A 561 19.37 5.49 -5.85
CA ASP A 561 19.43 4.03 -5.82
C ASP A 561 18.30 3.48 -6.72
N VAL A 562 18.61 3.24 -8.00
CA VAL A 562 17.70 2.55 -8.93
C VAL A 562 17.61 1.08 -8.50
N ASN A 563 16.68 0.75 -7.61
CA ASN A 563 16.34 -0.63 -7.33
C ASN A 563 15.26 -1.09 -8.32
N LEU A 564 15.57 -2.07 -9.17
CA LEU A 564 14.66 -2.65 -10.18
C LEU A 564 13.56 -3.57 -9.61
N ASN A 565 13.44 -3.69 -8.28
CA ASN A 565 12.42 -4.50 -7.60
C ASN A 565 10.95 -4.09 -7.92
N TRP A 566 10.73 -3.00 -8.64
CA TRP A 566 9.41 -2.56 -9.12
C TRP A 566 8.90 -3.28 -10.38
N LEU A 567 9.77 -4.02 -11.08
CA LEU A 567 9.41 -4.85 -12.24
C LEU A 567 8.93 -6.27 -11.88
N LEU A 568 8.99 -6.62 -10.59
CA LEU A 568 8.55 -7.90 -10.04
C LEU A 568 7.17 -7.74 -9.41
#